data_AF-I4HB95-F1
#
_entry.id   AF-I4HB95-F1
#
_cell.length_a   1.000
_cell.length_b   1.000
_cell.length_c   1.000
_cell.angle_alpha   90.00
_cell.angle_beta   90.00
_cell.angle_gamma   90.00
#
_symmetry.space_group_name_H-M   'P 1'
#
loop_
_entity.id
_entity.type
_entity.pdbx_description
1 polymer ?
#
loop_
_entity_poly.entity_id
_entity_poly.type
_entity_poly.pdbx_seq_one_letter_code
_entity_poly.pdbx_strand_id
1 'polypeptide(L)'
;MYYLFRDLVADFGENALIGKSHAFKDIFFAPPNYQGMMERAHARIEIKDHDFVIGVTISANLDLKTNRDHEKDGQLRIAEEPGEYTARWQENSEIHYFDIAAVAIECKTYLDKTMLEGSSRAAEQLKARNPNSLYIVVMEWLKLTSAVNLRKYEVDQIYVFRKQKNTDREFRFADS
;
A
#
# COMPACT_ATOMS: atom_id res chain seq x y z
N MET A 1 -2.57 6.72 -15.06
CA MET A 1 -1.42 6.08 -14.39
C MET A 1 -1.08 4.73 -15.00
N TYR A 2 -2.00 3.74 -15.01
CA TYR A 2 -1.73 2.41 -15.58
C TYR A 2 -1.05 2.44 -16.96
N TYR A 3 -1.64 3.11 -17.95
CA TYR A 3 -1.07 3.18 -19.30
C TYR A 3 0.31 3.85 -19.38
N LEU A 4 0.68 4.69 -18.41
CA LEU A 4 2.00 5.31 -18.38
C LEU A 4 3.09 4.31 -17.99
N PHE A 5 2.74 3.32 -17.16
CA PHE A 5 3.71 2.40 -16.56
C PHE A 5 3.53 0.95 -16.97
N ARG A 6 2.45 0.56 -17.66
CA ARG A 6 2.18 -0.86 -17.97
C ARG A 6 3.32 -1.53 -18.73
N ASP A 7 3.93 -0.82 -19.68
CA ASP A 7 4.98 -1.39 -20.53
C ASP A 7 6.29 -1.52 -19.70
N LEU A 8 6.61 -0.49 -18.91
CA LEU A 8 7.75 -0.52 -17.97
C LEU A 8 7.61 -1.63 -16.92
N VAL A 9 6.41 -1.80 -16.36
CA VAL A 9 6.19 -2.80 -15.30
C VAL A 9 6.16 -4.21 -15.87
N ALA A 10 5.68 -4.41 -17.10
CA ALA A 10 5.75 -5.70 -17.78
C ALA A 10 7.20 -6.19 -17.94
N ASP A 11 8.17 -5.27 -18.11
CA ASP A 11 9.60 -5.61 -18.19
C ASP A 11 10.19 -6.11 -16.84
N PHE A 12 9.53 -5.84 -15.69
CA PHE A 12 9.98 -6.32 -14.38
C PHE A 12 9.54 -7.76 -14.06
N GLY A 13 8.63 -8.34 -14.86
CA GLY A 13 8.21 -9.74 -14.76
C GLY A 13 6.76 -9.96 -14.32
N GLU A 14 6.31 -11.21 -14.39
CA GLU A 14 4.89 -11.60 -14.24
C GLU A 14 4.31 -11.36 -12.84
N ASN A 15 5.17 -11.30 -11.81
CA ASN A 15 4.75 -11.06 -10.42
C ASN A 15 4.58 -9.58 -10.09
N ALA A 16 4.84 -8.68 -11.04
CA ALA A 16 4.76 -7.25 -10.79
C ALA A 16 3.29 -6.79 -10.67
N LEU A 17 2.98 -6.16 -9.54
CA LEU A 17 1.69 -5.54 -9.29
C LEU A 17 1.66 -4.12 -9.84
N ILE A 18 0.61 -3.77 -10.58
CA ILE A 18 0.38 -2.42 -11.08
C ILE A 18 -1.10 -2.06 -11.06
N GLY A 19 -1.44 -0.92 -10.47
CA GLY A 19 -2.81 -0.42 -10.45
C GLY A 19 -3.27 -0.03 -9.05
N LYS A 20 -4.59 0.07 -8.86
CA LYS A 20 -5.15 0.28 -7.53
C LYS A 20 -4.87 -0.95 -6.67
N SER A 21 -4.40 -0.76 -5.44
CA SER A 21 -4.00 -1.87 -4.57
C SER A 21 -4.19 -1.50 -3.09
N HIS A 22 -4.26 -2.56 -2.28
CA HIS A 22 -4.34 -2.51 -0.84
C HIS A 22 -2.99 -2.98 -0.26
N ALA A 23 -2.09 -2.03 0.00
CA ALA A 23 -0.75 -2.35 0.46
C ALA A 23 -0.74 -2.72 1.95
N PHE A 24 0.22 -3.57 2.33
CA PHE A 24 0.47 -3.96 3.71
C PHE A 24 0.72 -2.75 4.61
N LYS A 25 -0.03 -2.69 5.71
CA LYS A 25 0.09 -1.65 6.74
C LYS A 25 0.65 -2.19 8.04
N ASP A 26 0.10 -3.30 8.53
CA ASP A 26 0.57 -3.91 9.77
C ASP A 26 0.21 -5.39 9.87
N ILE A 27 0.90 -6.06 10.80
CA ILE A 27 0.55 -7.41 11.26
C ILE A 27 0.41 -7.40 12.77
N PHE A 28 -0.67 -7.98 13.27
CA PHE A 28 -0.90 -8.14 14.71
C PHE A 28 -1.49 -9.51 15.03
N PHE A 29 -1.22 -9.99 16.23
CA PHE A 29 -1.65 -11.31 16.69
C PHE A 29 -2.80 -11.17 17.69
N ALA A 30 -3.93 -11.80 17.39
CA ALA A 30 -5.17 -11.67 18.17
C ALA A 30 -5.74 -13.04 18.58
N PRO A 31 -5.03 -13.80 19.44
CA PRO A 31 -5.51 -15.06 19.95
C PRO A 31 -6.70 -14.86 20.91
N PRO A 32 -7.69 -15.77 20.93
CA PRO A 32 -8.85 -15.65 21.80
C PRO A 32 -8.54 -15.96 23.27
N ASN A 33 -7.52 -16.78 23.53
CA ASN A 33 -7.04 -17.18 24.84
C ASN A 33 -5.67 -17.89 24.71
N TYR A 34 -5.06 -18.26 25.84
CA TYR A 34 -3.76 -18.95 25.86
C TYR A 34 -3.78 -20.28 25.11
N GLN A 35 -4.86 -21.05 25.20
CA GLN A 35 -4.98 -22.33 24.48
C GLN A 35 -4.94 -22.10 22.96
N GLY A 36 -5.66 -21.10 22.44
CA GLY A 36 -5.63 -20.73 21.03
C GLY A 36 -4.25 -20.30 20.53
N MET A 37 -3.44 -19.65 21.38
CA MET A 37 -2.04 -19.31 21.04
C MET A 37 -1.18 -20.55 20.75
N MET A 38 -1.55 -21.72 21.30
CA MET A 38 -0.84 -22.97 21.11
C MET A 38 -1.32 -23.73 19.86
N GLU A 39 -2.39 -23.28 19.21
CA GLU A 39 -3.01 -23.91 18.04
C GLU A 39 -2.62 -23.22 16.73
N ARG A 40 -2.50 -21.88 16.73
CA ARG A 40 -2.01 -21.10 15.58
C ARG A 40 -1.54 -19.70 15.98
N ALA A 41 -0.91 -18.98 15.03
CA ALA A 41 -0.41 -17.63 15.28
C ALA A 41 -1.52 -16.60 15.54
N HIS A 42 -2.72 -16.79 14.96
CA HIS A 42 -3.81 -15.81 15.00
C HIS A 42 -3.41 -14.45 14.43
N ALA A 43 -2.62 -14.45 13.36
CA ALA A 43 -2.20 -13.25 12.68
C ALA A 43 -3.36 -12.57 11.95
N ARG A 44 -3.35 -11.24 11.97
CA ARG A 44 -4.25 -10.38 11.23
C ARG A 44 -3.42 -9.38 10.46
N ILE A 45 -3.70 -9.29 9.17
CA ILE A 45 -3.05 -8.34 8.28
C ILE A 45 -3.95 -7.12 8.15
N GLU A 46 -3.41 -5.97 8.49
CA GLU A 46 -4.03 -4.69 8.18
C GLU A 46 -3.49 -4.19 6.84
N ILE A 47 -4.40 -3.75 5.97
CA ILE A 47 -4.09 -3.21 4.64
C ILE A 47 -4.51 -1.75 4.56
N LYS A 48 -3.92 -1.02 3.62
CA LYS A 48 -4.23 0.38 3.34
C LYS A 48 -4.40 0.60 1.84
N ASP A 49 -5.48 1.29 1.50
CA ASP A 49 -5.80 1.63 0.12
C ASP A 49 -4.87 2.74 -0.38
N HIS A 50 -4.38 2.55 -1.61
CA HIS A 50 -3.69 3.57 -2.38
C HIS A 50 -4.32 3.71 -3.76
N ASP A 51 -4.38 4.94 -4.29
CA ASP A 51 -5.00 5.20 -5.59
C ASP A 51 -4.27 4.46 -6.73
N PHE A 52 -2.94 4.32 -6.62
CA PHE A 52 -2.12 3.56 -7.55
C PHE A 52 -0.84 3.06 -6.89
N VAL A 53 -0.45 1.81 -7.19
CA VAL A 53 0.73 1.13 -6.66
C VAL A 53 1.48 0.47 -7.81
N ILE A 54 2.80 0.48 -7.72
CA ILE A 54 3.70 -0.46 -8.39
C ILE A 54 4.39 -1.25 -7.28
N GLY A 55 4.34 -2.58 -7.35
CA GLY A 55 4.83 -3.41 -6.25
C GLY A 55 4.83 -4.89 -6.59
N VAL A 56 4.65 -5.72 -5.56
CA VAL A 56 4.56 -7.18 -5.67
C VAL A 56 3.60 -7.71 -4.63
N THR A 57 2.84 -8.75 -4.97
CA THR A 57 2.07 -9.52 -3.99
C THR A 57 2.95 -10.62 -3.41
N ILE A 58 3.08 -10.67 -2.08
CA ILE A 58 3.86 -11.70 -1.40
C ILE A 58 2.96 -12.67 -0.63
N SER A 59 3.47 -13.88 -0.42
CA SER A 59 2.88 -14.88 0.47
C SER A 59 3.73 -14.99 1.73
N ALA A 60 3.09 -14.86 2.90
CA ALA A 60 3.69 -15.06 4.20
C ALA A 60 3.06 -16.29 4.86
N ASN A 61 3.89 -17.27 5.22
CA ASN A 61 3.48 -18.43 5.98
C ASN A 61 3.95 -18.30 7.43
N LEU A 62 3.02 -18.41 8.38
CA LEU A 62 3.25 -18.35 9.81
C LEU A 62 2.95 -19.72 10.42
N ASP A 63 4.02 -20.42 10.78
CA ASP A 63 3.95 -21.74 11.39
C ASP A 63 4.21 -21.67 12.90
N LEU A 64 3.44 -22.41 13.68
CA LEU A 64 3.82 -22.66 15.06
C LEU A 64 5.03 -23.59 15.11
N LYS A 65 6.06 -23.18 15.86
CA LYS A 65 7.20 -24.03 16.12
C LYS A 65 6.76 -25.20 17.01
N THR A 66 6.86 -26.42 16.48
CA THR A 66 6.70 -27.64 17.27
C THR A 66 8.07 -28.28 17.50
N ASN A 67 8.26 -29.04 18.57
CA ASN A 67 9.53 -29.75 18.84
C ASN A 67 9.81 -30.91 17.85
N ARG A 68 8.99 -31.07 16.81
CA ARG A 68 9.15 -32.07 15.75
C ARG A 68 9.29 -31.34 14.42
N ASP A 69 10.49 -30.84 14.15
CA ASP A 69 10.85 -30.35 12.81
C ASP A 69 10.91 -31.54 11.85
N HIS A 70 9.77 -31.90 11.25
CA HIS A 70 9.76 -32.75 10.07
C HIS A 70 9.83 -31.84 8.83
N GLU A 71 10.88 -32.05 8.03
CA GLU A 71 11.04 -31.49 6.68
C GLU A 71 9.72 -31.54 5.92
N LYS A 72 9.19 -30.39 5.51
CA LYS A 72 8.05 -30.31 4.59
C LYS A 72 8.56 -29.79 3.25
N ASP A 73 8.81 -30.74 2.35
CA ASP A 73 8.98 -30.48 0.92
C ASP A 73 7.58 -30.52 0.28
N GLY A 74 7.07 -29.36 -0.15
CA GLY A 74 5.71 -29.23 -0.67
C GLY A 74 5.59 -28.02 -1.58
N GLN A 75 5.52 -28.27 -2.88
CA GLN A 75 5.49 -27.25 -3.92
C GLN A 75 4.17 -26.44 -3.87
N LEU A 76 4.27 -25.13 -3.64
CA LEU A 76 3.15 -24.20 -3.52
C LEU A 76 2.55 -23.89 -4.91
N ARG A 77 1.24 -24.09 -5.09
CA ARG A 77 0.49 -23.63 -6.27
C ARG A 77 -0.25 -22.33 -5.96
N ILE A 78 0.09 -21.27 -6.68
CA ILE A 78 -0.50 -19.93 -6.56
C ILE A 78 -1.87 -19.95 -7.25
N ALA A 79 -2.91 -19.42 -6.59
CA ALA A 79 -4.19 -19.14 -7.22
C ALA A 79 -4.10 -17.75 -7.87
N GLU A 80 -4.12 -17.72 -9.19
CA GLU A 80 -4.31 -16.53 -10.01
C GLU A 80 -5.72 -16.01 -9.72
N GLU A 81 -5.89 -15.00 -8.87
CA GLU A 81 -6.92 -13.94 -8.98
C GLU A 81 -6.76 -12.96 -7.78
N PRO A 82 -6.51 -11.67 -8.03
CA PRO A 82 -6.33 -10.66 -6.99
C PRO A 82 -7.70 -10.18 -6.49
N GLY A 83 -8.04 -10.45 -5.22
CA GLY A 83 -9.24 -9.83 -4.63
C GLY A 83 -9.76 -10.41 -3.33
N GLU A 84 -9.41 -11.65 -2.97
CA GLU A 84 -9.90 -12.26 -1.73
C GLU A 84 -8.76 -12.96 -0.96
N TYR A 85 -8.33 -12.34 0.13
CA TYR A 85 -7.33 -12.87 1.05
C TYR A 85 -7.94 -14.00 1.89
N THR A 86 -8.23 -15.15 1.29
CA THR A 86 -8.68 -16.34 2.03
C THR A 86 -7.46 -17.04 2.63
N ALA A 87 -7.27 -16.94 3.95
CA ALA A 87 -6.33 -17.78 4.67
C ALA A 87 -6.68 -19.27 4.44
N ARG A 88 -5.72 -20.07 4.01
CA ARG A 88 -5.86 -21.54 3.91
C ARG A 88 -5.16 -22.18 5.10
N TRP A 89 -5.81 -23.14 5.74
CA TRP A 89 -5.31 -23.83 6.93
C TRP A 89 -4.73 -25.19 6.56
N GLN A 90 -3.50 -25.46 7.01
CA GLN A 90 -2.94 -26.81 7.05
C GLN A 90 -2.32 -27.04 8.43
N GLU A 91 -3.06 -27.74 9.29
CA GLU A 91 -2.79 -28.23 10.66
C GLU A 91 -2.09 -27.35 11.72
N ASN A 92 -1.22 -26.39 11.39
CA ASN A 92 -0.59 -25.39 12.29
C ASN A 92 -0.02 -24.16 11.54
N SER A 93 -0.40 -23.99 10.27
CA SER A 93 0.17 -23.03 9.32
C SER A 93 -0.89 -22.01 8.91
N GLU A 94 -0.56 -20.71 9.03
CA GLU A 94 -1.39 -19.61 8.54
C GLU A 94 -0.73 -18.95 7.32
N ILE A 95 -1.34 -19.08 6.15
CA ILE A 95 -0.85 -18.43 4.93
C ILE A 95 -1.64 -17.14 4.70
N HIS A 96 -0.92 -16.03 4.59
CA HIS A 96 -1.46 -14.72 4.25
C HIS A 96 -0.85 -14.23 2.94
N TYR A 97 -1.65 -13.54 2.14
CA TYR A 97 -1.17 -12.81 0.97
C TYR A 97 -1.35 -11.32 1.25
N PHE A 98 -0.44 -10.49 0.76
CA PHE A 98 -0.59 -9.04 0.81
C PHE A 98 0.38 -8.35 -0.14
N ASP A 99 0.05 -7.13 -0.52
CA ASP A 99 0.83 -6.34 -1.46
C ASP A 99 1.90 -5.53 -0.73
N ILE A 100 3.13 -5.55 -1.25
CA ILE A 100 4.20 -4.64 -0.85
C ILE A 100 4.38 -3.62 -1.96
N ALA A 101 4.13 -2.34 -1.65
CA ALA A 101 4.32 -1.25 -2.60
C ALA A 101 5.81 -0.89 -2.69
N ALA A 102 6.37 -0.89 -3.90
CA ALA A 102 7.65 -0.23 -4.18
C ALA A 102 7.44 1.26 -4.48
N VAL A 103 6.34 1.59 -5.16
CA VAL A 103 5.89 2.95 -5.40
C VAL A 103 4.39 3.03 -5.07
N ALA A 104 4.00 4.01 -4.28
CA ALA A 104 2.60 4.37 -4.02
C ALA A 104 2.34 5.80 -4.52
N ILE A 105 1.25 5.99 -5.26
CA ILE A 105 0.86 7.27 -5.85
C ILE A 105 -0.57 7.59 -5.45
N GLU A 106 -0.74 8.70 -4.74
CA GLU A 106 -2.04 9.26 -4.40
C GLU A 106 -2.47 10.29 -5.45
N CYS A 107 -3.72 10.20 -5.91
CA CYS A 107 -4.29 11.08 -6.91
C CYS A 107 -5.37 11.95 -6.27
N LYS A 108 -5.15 13.27 -6.20
CA LYS A 108 -6.13 14.22 -5.67
C LYS A 108 -6.51 15.24 -6.72
N THR A 109 -7.77 15.66 -6.76
CA THR A 109 -8.19 16.77 -7.62
C THR A 109 -7.48 18.06 -7.20
N TYR A 110 -7.52 18.39 -5.91
CA TYR A 110 -6.74 19.48 -5.31
C TYR A 110 -6.06 18.99 -4.03
N LEU A 111 -5.05 19.71 -3.55
CA LEU A 111 -4.42 19.43 -2.26
C LEU A 111 -4.50 20.63 -1.32
N ASP A 112 -5.14 20.43 -0.18
CA ASP A 112 -5.12 21.36 0.95
C ASP A 112 -4.21 20.86 2.08
N LYS A 113 -4.10 21.64 3.17
CA LYS A 113 -3.21 21.34 4.30
C LYS A 113 -3.58 20.03 4.99
N THR A 114 -4.86 19.76 5.18
CA THR A 114 -5.35 18.55 5.87
C THR A 114 -5.09 17.31 5.02
N MET A 115 -5.29 17.40 3.70
CA MET A 115 -4.95 16.32 2.77
C MET A 115 -3.44 16.07 2.70
N LEU A 116 -2.63 17.12 2.75
CA LEU A 116 -1.17 16.98 2.81
C LEU A 116 -0.71 16.30 4.10
N GLU A 117 -1.28 16.68 5.25
CA GLU A 117 -1.01 16.02 6.53
C GLU A 117 -1.44 14.55 6.51
N GLY A 118 -2.61 14.23 5.94
CA GLY A 118 -3.04 12.85 5.75
C GLY A 118 -2.10 12.05 4.84
N SER A 119 -1.68 12.64 3.72
CA SER A 119 -0.75 12.02 2.77
C SER A 119 0.63 11.78 3.40
N SER A 120 1.11 12.71 4.23
CA SER A 120 2.37 12.54 4.95
C SER A 120 2.31 11.40 5.96
N ARG A 121 1.21 11.28 6.71
CA ARG A 121 1.05 10.16 7.66
C ARG A 121 0.96 8.82 6.92
N ALA A 122 0.33 8.80 5.75
CA ALA A 122 0.29 7.62 4.90
C ALA A 122 1.69 7.25 4.37
N ALA A 123 2.48 8.23 3.95
CA ALA A 123 3.87 8.03 3.53
C ALA A 123 4.75 7.50 4.67
N GLU A 124 4.64 8.09 5.86
CA GLU A 124 5.32 7.62 7.08
C GLU A 124 4.97 6.16 7.39
N GLN A 125 3.67 5.82 7.36
CA GLN A 125 3.20 4.45 7.58
C GLN A 125 3.74 3.47 6.56
N LEU A 126 3.76 3.84 5.27
CA LEU A 126 4.31 2.98 4.22
C LEU A 126 5.80 2.74 4.43
N LYS A 127 6.57 3.81 4.66
CA LYS A 127 8.03 3.75 4.84
C LYS A 127 8.45 3.04 6.12
N ALA A 128 7.61 3.05 7.15
CA ALA A 128 7.83 2.22 8.33
C ALA A 128 7.79 0.71 8.03
N ARG A 129 7.14 0.28 6.94
CA ARG A 129 7.02 -1.13 6.53
C ARG A 129 7.94 -1.51 5.38
N ASN A 130 8.08 -0.62 4.41
CA ASN A 130 9.07 -0.74 3.36
C ASN A 130 9.84 0.59 3.25
N PRO A 131 11.00 0.72 3.93
CA PRO A 131 11.79 1.95 3.94
C PRO A 131 12.26 2.43 2.57
N ASN A 132 12.28 1.54 1.58
CA ASN A 132 12.67 1.84 0.21
C ASN A 132 11.48 2.23 -0.68
N SER A 133 10.25 2.26 -0.14
CA SER A 133 9.08 2.69 -0.90
C SER A 133 9.14 4.18 -1.23
N LEU A 134 8.74 4.50 -2.46
CA LEU A 134 8.51 5.86 -2.91
C LEU A 134 7.03 6.23 -2.76
N TYR A 135 6.75 7.35 -2.10
CA TYR A 135 5.40 7.88 -1.92
C TYR A 135 5.23 9.21 -2.65
N ILE A 136 4.38 9.21 -3.68
CA ILE A 136 4.13 10.37 -4.54
C ILE A 136 2.69 10.85 -4.36
N VAL A 137 2.50 12.17 -4.32
CA VAL A 137 1.18 12.79 -4.43
C VAL A 137 1.10 13.55 -5.75
N VAL A 138 0.11 13.20 -6.56
CA VAL A 138 -0.20 13.91 -7.80
C VAL A 138 -1.53 14.64 -7.66
N MET A 139 -1.59 15.86 -8.17
CA MET A 139 -2.83 16.62 -8.20
C MET A 139 -2.95 17.57 -9.37
N GLU A 140 -4.17 18.02 -9.64
CA GLU A 140 -4.41 19.03 -10.66
C GLU A 140 -4.15 20.45 -10.15
N TRP A 141 -4.66 20.78 -8.96
CA TRP A 141 -4.59 22.13 -8.38
C TRP A 141 -3.98 22.16 -6.97
N LEU A 142 -3.35 23.29 -6.63
CA LEU A 142 -2.84 23.54 -5.29
C LEU A 142 -3.78 24.43 -4.48
N LYS A 143 -4.19 23.98 -3.29
CA LYS A 143 -4.97 24.74 -2.29
C LYS A 143 -4.16 24.91 -0.99
N LEU A 144 -2.88 25.22 -1.12
CA LEU A 144 -1.99 25.53 0.00
C LEU A 144 -1.69 27.04 0.05
N THR A 145 -1.58 27.56 1.27
CA THR A 145 -1.02 28.89 1.49
C THR A 145 0.51 28.83 1.47
N SER A 146 1.17 29.94 1.17
CA SER A 146 2.64 30.04 1.13
C SER A 146 3.32 29.77 2.49
N ALA A 147 2.55 29.73 3.58
CA ALA A 147 3.03 29.48 4.93
C ALA A 147 3.28 27.97 5.23
N VAL A 148 2.94 27.07 4.31
CA VAL A 148 3.15 25.63 4.52
C VAL A 148 4.58 25.24 4.15
N ASN A 149 5.40 24.91 5.16
CA ASN A 149 6.71 24.32 4.94
C ASN A 149 6.54 22.87 4.46
N LEU A 150 6.82 22.60 3.19
CA LEU A 150 6.69 21.28 2.58
C LEU A 150 7.76 20.29 3.04
N ARG A 151 8.92 20.76 3.51
CA ARG A 151 10.06 19.91 3.89
C ARG A 151 9.84 19.05 5.14
N LYS A 152 8.77 19.32 5.89
CA LYS A 152 8.44 18.60 7.12
C LYS A 152 7.59 17.35 6.88
N TYR A 153 7.19 17.10 5.63
CA TYR A 153 6.30 16.00 5.29
C TYR A 153 7.09 14.85 4.68
N GLU A 154 6.65 13.63 4.98
CA GLU A 154 7.31 12.38 4.58
C GLU A 154 7.02 11.97 3.13
N VAL A 155 6.24 12.76 2.39
CA VAL A 155 5.97 12.55 0.97
C VAL A 155 7.23 12.83 0.16
N ASP A 156 7.66 11.88 -0.66
CA ASP A 156 8.89 12.02 -1.44
C ASP A 156 8.76 13.06 -2.55
N GLN A 157 7.62 13.06 -3.23
CA GLN A 157 7.41 13.96 -4.35
C GLN A 157 5.95 14.39 -4.49
N ILE A 158 5.77 15.67 -4.80
CA ILE A 158 4.46 16.28 -5.08
C ILE A 158 4.49 16.83 -6.51
N TYR A 159 3.48 16.49 -7.32
CA TYR A 159 3.31 17.00 -8.69
C TYR A 159 1.97 17.72 -8.85
N VAL A 160 2.03 19.00 -9.25
CA VAL A 160 0.85 19.81 -9.59
C VAL A 160 0.76 19.94 -11.11
N PHE A 161 -0.14 19.20 -11.75
CA PHE A 161 -0.19 19.08 -13.21
C PHE A 161 -0.57 20.38 -13.92
N ARG A 162 -1.51 21.17 -13.38
CA ARG A 162 -1.94 22.42 -14.04
C ARG A 162 -1.10 23.64 -13.66
N LYS A 163 -0.17 23.49 -12.70
CA LYS A 163 0.63 24.59 -12.12
C LYS A 163 -0.22 25.81 -11.70
N GLN A 164 -1.45 25.56 -11.25
CA GLN A 164 -2.46 26.59 -10.92
C GLN A 164 -2.93 26.45 -9.46
N LYS A 165 -3.34 27.58 -8.86
CA LYS A 165 -4.02 27.55 -7.56
C LYS A 165 -5.48 27.13 -7.76
N ASN A 166 -6.06 26.48 -6.76
CA ASN A 166 -7.49 26.13 -6.83
C ASN A 166 -8.40 27.37 -6.92
N THR A 167 -7.97 28.51 -6.36
CA THR A 167 -8.69 29.79 -6.49
C THR A 167 -8.86 30.22 -7.95
N ASP A 168 -7.90 29.90 -8.82
CA ASP A 168 -7.94 30.25 -10.24
C ASP A 168 -9.03 29.48 -11.00
N ARG A 169 -9.58 28.39 -10.40
CA ARG A 169 -10.73 27.66 -10.92
C ARG A 169 -12.03 28.43 -10.71
N GLU A 170 -12.21 29.06 -9.54
CA GLU A 170 -13.44 29.77 -9.18
C GLU A 170 -13.66 31.02 -10.05
N PHE A 171 -12.59 31.73 -10.40
CA PHE A 171 -12.67 32.90 -11.28
C PHE A 171 -13.01 32.55 -12.74
N ARG A 172 -12.72 31.32 -13.22
CA ARG A 172 -13.02 30.93 -14.61
C ARG A 172 -14.50 30.69 -14.88
N PHE A 173 -15.25 30.28 -13.86
CA PHE A 173 -16.70 30.10 -13.99
C PHE A 173 -17.49 31.40 -13.77
N ALA A 174 -16.81 32.47 -13.35
CA ALA A 174 -17.41 33.81 -13.24
C ALA A 174 -17.39 34.55 -14.59
N ASP A 175 -16.50 34.15 -15.51
CA ASP A 175 -16.36 34.73 -16.86
C ASP A 175 -17.05 33.90 -17.97
N SER A 176 -17.87 32.92 -17.60
CA SER A 176 -18.58 32.00 -18.51
C SER A 176 -20.09 32.12 -18.42
#